data_AF-V7AHB7-F1
#
_entry.id   AF-V7AHB7-F1
#
_cell.length_a   1.000
_cell.length_b   1.000
_cell.length_c   1.000
_cell.angle_alpha   90.00
_cell.angle_beta   90.00
_cell.angle_gamma   90.00
#
_symmetry.space_group_name_H-M   'P 1'
#
loop_
_entity.id
_entity.type
_entity.pdbx_description
1 polymer ?
#
loop_
_entity_poly.entity_id
_entity_poly.type
_entity_poly.pdbx_seq_one_letter_code
_entity_poly.pdbx_strand_id
1 'polypeptide(L)'
;MFEKILSFACVMGCCSCFGFIRTPNRQRQRSKPAINNNLSQEPLLDVDDDIEDEEGEDLYNDEVSNSSGDDADEETRPKRSEDILNFRVENGMVCRQFPVKDTHKVVRMEDENGNKMINEYIREYKIGSGSYGKVALYRSSVDGKHYAIKAFHKSHLLKLRVAPSETAMTDVLREVFIMKMVEHPNIVNLIEVIDDPESDNFYMVLEYVEGKWVCEGSGPACGLGEETARRYLRDIVSGLTYLHAHNIVHGDIKPDNLLITHHGTVKIGDFSVSQAVEDNKDELRRSPGTPVFTAPECILGLTYGGKAADTWAVGVTLYCMILGEYPFLGDTLQDTYDKSIILWYSPMI
;
A
#
# COMPACT_ATOMS: atom_id res chain seq x y z
N MET A 1 -31.37 -23.27 -15.56
CA MET A 1 -30.09 -23.24 -16.30
C MET A 1 -29.70 -21.78 -16.58
N PHE A 2 -29.66 -20.91 -15.56
CA PHE A 2 -29.24 -19.49 -15.67
C PHE A 2 -28.98 -18.86 -14.28
N GLU A 3 -28.39 -19.61 -13.33
CA GLU A 3 -28.06 -19.09 -11.98
C GLU A 3 -26.73 -19.64 -11.42
N LYS A 4 -25.72 -19.86 -12.28
CA LYS A 4 -24.38 -20.33 -11.85
C LYS A 4 -23.21 -19.53 -12.43
N ILE A 5 -23.40 -18.24 -12.72
CA ILE A 5 -22.32 -17.32 -13.14
C ILE A 5 -22.29 -16.13 -12.17
N LEU A 6 -22.20 -16.43 -10.88
CA LEU A 6 -22.02 -15.48 -9.79
C LEU A 6 -21.17 -16.20 -8.73
N SER A 7 -19.95 -16.56 -9.12
CA SER A 7 -18.94 -17.11 -8.20
C SER A 7 -17.60 -17.18 -8.92
N PHE A 8 -16.68 -16.27 -8.58
CA PHE A 8 -15.31 -16.58 -8.16
C PHE A 8 -14.41 -15.32 -8.06
N ALA A 9 -14.76 -14.21 -8.71
CA ALA A 9 -14.03 -12.94 -8.60
C ALA A 9 -14.07 -12.30 -7.19
N CYS A 10 -14.87 -12.84 -6.28
CA CYS A 10 -15.04 -12.34 -4.90
C CYS A 10 -14.25 -13.13 -3.84
N VAL A 11 -13.51 -14.18 -4.23
CA VAL A 11 -12.88 -15.14 -3.27
C VAL A 11 -11.35 -15.15 -3.33
N MET A 12 -10.72 -14.36 -4.20
CA MET A 12 -9.26 -14.20 -4.18
C MET A 12 -8.88 -13.16 -3.12
N GLY A 13 -8.82 -13.63 -1.88
CA GLY A 13 -8.34 -12.90 -0.71
C GLY A 13 -6.96 -12.32 -0.98
N CYS A 14 -6.94 -11.00 -1.16
CA CYS A 14 -5.82 -10.17 -0.81
C CYS A 14 -6.02 -9.79 0.66
N CYS A 15 -5.04 -10.00 1.53
CA CYS A 15 -5.06 -9.47 2.90
C CYS A 15 -5.02 -7.93 2.98
N SER A 16 -5.35 -7.22 1.89
CA SER A 16 -5.32 -5.76 1.87
C SER A 16 -6.34 -5.09 0.94
N CYS A 17 -7.50 -5.68 0.62
CA CYS A 17 -8.63 -4.94 0.00
C CYS A 17 -9.99 -5.70 0.01
N PHE A 18 -10.94 -5.31 0.88
CA PHE A 18 -12.38 -5.56 0.65
C PHE A 18 -13.08 -4.23 0.30
N GLY A 19 -13.68 -4.18 -0.90
CA GLY A 19 -14.51 -3.08 -1.39
C GLY A 19 -16.01 -3.44 -1.40
N PHE A 20 -16.78 -2.62 -0.68
CA PHE A 20 -18.19 -2.22 -0.85
C PHE A 20 -19.23 -3.13 -1.55
N ILE A 21 -20.25 -3.53 -0.78
CA ILE A 21 -21.64 -3.65 -1.25
C ILE A 21 -22.54 -2.82 -0.33
N ARG A 22 -23.28 -1.86 -0.90
CA ARG A 22 -24.43 -1.20 -0.27
C ARG A 22 -25.59 -2.18 -0.21
N THR A 23 -26.13 -2.47 0.97
CA THR A 23 -27.46 -3.07 1.11
C THR A 23 -28.46 -2.04 1.69
N PRO A 24 -29.76 -2.12 1.34
CA PRO A 24 -30.71 -1.05 1.58
C PRO A 24 -31.20 -1.02 3.03
N ASN A 25 -31.36 0.20 3.54
CA ASN A 25 -31.80 0.53 4.89
C ASN A 25 -33.23 -0.02 5.15
N ARG A 26 -33.38 -1.05 5.99
CA ARG A 26 -34.69 -1.45 6.54
C ARG A 26 -34.97 -0.60 7.78
N GLN A 27 -35.89 0.35 7.64
CA GLN A 27 -36.47 1.12 8.75
C GLN A 27 -36.98 0.18 9.84
N ARG A 28 -36.43 0.29 11.05
CA ARG A 28 -37.07 -0.17 12.28
C ARG A 28 -37.39 1.05 13.13
N GLN A 29 -38.69 1.32 13.25
CA GLN A 29 -39.27 2.27 14.19
C GLN A 29 -38.83 1.93 15.62
N ARG A 30 -38.35 2.92 16.37
CA ARG A 30 -38.28 2.86 17.84
C ARG A 30 -38.97 4.08 18.43
N SER A 31 -39.95 3.78 19.27
CA SER A 31 -40.77 4.68 20.09
C SER A 31 -39.96 5.31 21.24
N LYS A 32 -40.16 6.62 21.47
CA LYS A 32 -39.88 7.34 22.74
C LYS A 32 -40.86 6.85 23.84
N PRO A 33 -40.56 6.93 25.17
CA PRO A 33 -40.28 8.17 25.94
C PRO A 33 -39.21 7.95 27.06
N ALA A 34 -38.84 8.80 28.01
CA ALA A 34 -39.22 10.13 28.53
C ALA A 34 -38.00 10.72 29.30
N ILE A 35 -38.14 11.98 29.71
CA ILE A 35 -37.19 12.89 30.37
C ILE A 35 -36.77 12.43 31.79
N ASN A 36 -35.49 12.62 32.15
CA ASN A 36 -35.11 13.15 33.48
C ASN A 36 -33.71 13.77 33.48
N ASN A 37 -33.61 14.96 34.08
CA ASN A 37 -32.39 15.73 34.33
C ASN A 37 -31.61 15.15 35.51
N ASN A 38 -30.28 15.12 35.43
CA ASN A 38 -29.39 15.65 36.47
C ASN A 38 -27.93 15.75 35.99
N LEU A 39 -27.31 16.87 36.37
CA LEU A 39 -25.91 17.23 36.18
C LEU A 39 -24.99 16.34 37.06
N SER A 40 -23.92 15.82 36.47
CA SER A 40 -22.63 15.64 37.15
C SER A 40 -21.52 15.44 36.11
N GLN A 41 -20.42 16.18 36.29
CA GLN A 41 -19.18 16.05 35.53
C GLN A 41 -18.52 14.70 35.84
N GLU A 42 -18.26 13.91 34.80
CA GLU A 42 -17.34 12.78 34.82
C GLU A 42 -16.52 12.80 33.52
N PRO A 43 -15.24 12.35 33.54
CA PRO A 43 -14.39 12.35 32.37
C PRO A 43 -14.88 11.31 31.39
N LEU A 44 -15.19 11.74 30.16
CA LEU A 44 -15.62 10.88 29.06
C LEU A 44 -14.49 9.92 28.69
N LEU A 45 -14.61 8.69 29.19
CA LEU A 45 -14.05 7.50 28.58
C LEU A 45 -14.98 7.11 27.44
N ASP A 46 -14.78 7.68 26.25
CA ASP A 46 -15.48 7.26 25.05
C ASP A 46 -14.54 6.39 24.21
N VAL A 47 -14.61 5.07 24.45
CA VAL A 47 -15.29 4.10 23.59
C VAL A 47 -14.64 4.10 22.22
N ASP A 48 -13.62 3.26 22.11
CA ASP A 48 -13.07 2.78 20.87
C ASP A 48 -14.23 2.40 19.92
N ASP A 49 -14.19 2.96 18.70
CA ASP A 49 -14.96 2.39 17.59
C ASP A 49 -14.33 1.02 17.30
N ASP A 50 -14.89 0.01 17.96
CA ASP A 50 -14.64 -1.42 17.83
C ASP A 50 -14.30 -1.79 16.37
N ILE A 51 -13.07 -2.23 16.17
CA ILE A 51 -12.71 -3.07 15.04
C ILE A 51 -13.06 -4.48 15.52
N GLU A 52 -14.14 -5.04 14.97
CA GLU A 52 -14.45 -6.45 15.20
C GLU A 52 -13.25 -7.30 14.76
N ASP A 53 -12.66 -8.00 15.74
CA ASP A 53 -11.57 -8.95 15.56
C ASP A 53 -12.09 -10.18 14.79
N GLU A 54 -11.61 -10.39 13.56
CA GLU A 54 -11.64 -11.71 12.94
C GLU A 54 -10.32 -12.43 13.30
N GLU A 55 -10.40 -13.36 14.26
CA GLU A 55 -9.32 -14.30 14.57
C GLU A 55 -9.10 -15.26 13.39
N GLY A 56 -8.04 -15.03 12.62
CA GLY A 56 -7.49 -16.00 11.68
C GLY A 56 -6.37 -16.80 12.35
N GLU A 57 -6.65 -18.05 12.73
CA GLU A 57 -5.62 -19.03 13.08
C GLU A 57 -4.92 -19.52 11.80
N ASP A 58 -3.65 -19.16 11.60
CA ASP A 58 -2.80 -19.83 10.62
C ASP A 58 -1.53 -20.36 11.29
N LEU A 59 -1.52 -21.67 11.51
CA LEU A 59 -0.37 -22.46 11.92
C LEU A 59 0.60 -22.63 10.75
N TYR A 60 1.75 -21.95 10.80
CA TYR A 60 2.93 -22.34 10.03
C TYR A 60 3.90 -23.07 10.95
N ASN A 61 3.84 -24.40 10.90
CA ASN A 61 4.93 -25.26 11.33
C ASN A 61 5.90 -25.40 10.15
N ASP A 62 7.14 -24.98 10.34
CA ASP A 62 8.24 -25.58 9.59
C ASP A 62 9.41 -25.79 10.55
N GLU A 63 9.63 -27.06 10.90
CA GLU A 63 10.82 -27.51 11.62
C GLU A 63 11.97 -27.55 10.62
N VAL A 64 13.02 -26.76 10.86
CA VAL A 64 14.29 -26.94 10.15
C VAL A 64 15.36 -27.35 11.15
N SER A 65 15.84 -28.58 10.94
CA SER A 65 16.93 -29.24 11.64
C SER A 65 18.23 -28.45 11.57
N ASN A 66 18.83 -28.21 12.74
CA ASN A 66 20.21 -27.73 12.87
C ASN A 66 21.19 -28.81 12.38
N SER A 67 21.92 -28.51 11.30
CA SER A 67 23.19 -29.18 10.99
C SER A 67 24.33 -28.16 11.07
N SER A 68 25.17 -28.35 12.07
CA SER A 68 26.47 -27.69 12.27
C SER A 68 27.51 -28.18 11.25
N GLY A 69 28.31 -27.28 10.67
CA GLY A 69 29.53 -27.63 9.94
C GLY A 69 30.12 -26.50 9.08
N ASP A 70 31.13 -25.84 9.64
CA ASP A 70 32.39 -25.32 9.08
C ASP A 70 32.45 -24.28 7.93
N ASP A 71 33.02 -23.13 8.32
CA ASP A 71 33.98 -22.22 7.65
C ASP A 71 34.27 -22.39 6.15
N ALA A 72 33.80 -21.43 5.33
CA ALA A 72 34.58 -20.74 4.30
C ALA A 72 33.74 -19.64 3.62
N ASP A 73 34.41 -18.52 3.32
CA ASP A 73 33.98 -17.32 2.58
C ASP A 73 33.02 -16.33 3.26
N GLU A 74 33.63 -15.23 3.73
CA GLU A 74 32.99 -13.98 4.14
C GLU A 74 32.42 -13.23 2.92
N GLU A 75 31.51 -13.87 2.19
CA GLU A 75 30.61 -13.16 1.28
C GLU A 75 29.58 -12.41 2.14
N THR A 76 29.76 -11.09 2.22
CA THR A 76 28.91 -10.16 2.95
C THR A 76 27.43 -10.45 2.72
N ARG A 77 26.70 -10.80 3.78
CA ARG A 77 25.23 -10.92 3.76
C ARG A 77 24.64 -9.69 3.06
N PRO A 78 23.62 -9.84 2.19
CA PRO A 78 22.96 -8.70 1.56
C PRO A 78 22.47 -7.74 2.65
N LYS A 79 22.79 -6.44 2.53
CA LYS A 79 22.34 -5.43 3.48
C LYS A 79 20.83 -5.30 3.43
N ARG A 80 20.21 -5.05 4.59
CA ARG A 80 18.78 -4.79 4.65
C ARG A 80 18.48 -3.42 4.07
N SER A 81 17.26 -3.20 3.58
CA SER A 81 16.86 -1.91 3.04
C SER A 81 17.05 -0.77 4.05
N GLU A 82 16.83 -1.02 5.34
CA GLU A 82 17.00 -0.02 6.39
C GLU A 82 18.47 0.44 6.51
N ASP A 83 19.42 -0.48 6.40
CA ASP A 83 20.86 -0.17 6.45
C ASP A 83 21.29 0.66 5.24
N ILE A 84 20.75 0.33 4.07
CA ILE A 84 21.03 1.06 2.82
C ILE A 84 20.48 2.49 2.90
N LEU A 85 19.24 2.63 3.38
CA LEU A 85 18.59 3.94 3.51
C LEU A 85 19.31 4.81 4.56
N ASN A 86 19.70 4.24 5.71
CA ASN A 86 20.49 4.96 6.73
C ASN A 86 21.82 5.47 6.17
N PHE A 87 22.57 4.61 5.49
CA PHE A 87 23.81 5.00 4.82
C PHE A 87 23.57 6.15 3.84
N ARG A 88 22.51 6.10 3.04
CA ARG A 88 22.18 7.16 2.08
C ARG A 88 21.86 8.49 2.75
N VAL A 89 21.12 8.47 3.85
CA VAL A 89 20.81 9.68 4.63
C VAL A 89 22.08 10.28 5.23
N GLU A 90 22.95 9.47 5.84
CA GLU A 90 24.23 9.93 6.40
C GLU A 90 25.15 10.54 5.35
N ASN A 91 25.06 10.08 4.10
CA ASN A 91 25.85 10.58 2.98
C ASN A 91 25.14 11.69 2.17
N GLY A 92 24.04 12.26 2.67
CA GLY A 92 23.36 13.40 2.07
C GLY A 92 22.66 13.09 0.74
N MET A 93 22.29 11.84 0.49
CA MET A 93 21.60 11.40 -0.74
C MET A 93 20.07 11.56 -0.67
N VAL A 94 19.58 12.49 0.17
CA VAL A 94 18.15 12.82 0.27
C VAL A 94 17.79 13.73 -0.91
N CYS A 95 16.84 13.30 -1.73
CA CYS A 95 16.46 13.99 -2.97
C CYS A 95 15.09 14.64 -2.81
N ARG A 96 15.02 15.63 -1.91
CA ARG A 96 13.83 16.43 -1.63
C ARG A 96 14.20 17.90 -1.49
N GLN A 97 13.33 18.78 -1.97
CA GLN A 97 13.49 20.22 -1.77
C GLN A 97 13.15 20.62 -0.33
N PHE A 98 12.12 19.98 0.24
CA PHE A 98 11.69 20.21 1.61
C PHE A 98 11.66 18.89 2.40
N PRO A 99 12.23 18.86 3.62
CA PRO A 99 12.16 17.69 4.47
C PRO A 99 10.71 17.43 4.89
N VAL A 100 10.38 16.15 5.09
CA VAL A 100 9.11 15.73 5.68
C VAL A 100 9.03 16.26 7.12
N LYS A 101 7.87 16.77 7.52
CA LYS A 101 7.63 17.25 8.90
C LYS A 101 7.57 16.05 9.84
N ASP A 102 8.36 16.07 10.92
CA ASP A 102 8.29 15.09 11.99
C ASP A 102 7.60 15.70 13.22
N THR A 103 6.53 15.05 13.68
CA THR A 103 5.73 15.49 14.82
C THR A 103 5.70 14.40 15.89
N HIS A 104 6.19 14.73 17.08
CA HIS A 104 6.35 13.77 18.20
C HIS A 104 5.27 13.87 19.27
N LYS A 105 4.18 14.59 18.98
CA LYS A 105 3.05 14.73 19.89
C LYS A 105 1.75 14.72 19.10
N VAL A 106 0.84 13.83 19.50
CA VAL A 106 -0.49 13.75 18.90
C VAL A 106 -1.52 14.36 19.85
N VAL A 107 -2.36 15.24 19.32
CA VAL A 107 -3.51 15.82 20.01
C VAL A 107 -4.77 15.42 19.24
N ARG A 108 -5.62 14.61 19.87
CA ARG A 108 -6.91 14.21 19.32
C ARG A 108 -8.01 15.05 19.97
N MET A 109 -8.85 15.69 19.15
CA MET A 109 -9.91 16.59 19.61
C MET A 109 -11.17 16.40 18.78
N GLU A 110 -12.25 17.06 19.15
CA GLU A 110 -13.42 17.25 18.31
C GLU A 110 -13.61 18.75 18.05
N ASP A 111 -13.97 19.11 16.82
CA ASP A 111 -14.31 20.50 16.49
C ASP A 111 -15.71 20.88 17.01
N GLU A 112 -16.10 22.15 16.85
CA GLU A 112 -17.43 22.65 17.25
C GLU A 112 -18.61 21.92 16.58
N ASN A 113 -18.35 21.20 15.47
CA ASN A 113 -19.33 20.44 14.72
C ASN A 113 -19.31 18.94 15.08
N GLY A 114 -18.48 18.50 16.03
CA GLY A 114 -18.30 17.11 16.42
C GLY A 114 -17.42 16.29 15.45
N ASN A 115 -16.65 16.93 14.58
CA ASN A 115 -15.72 16.24 13.69
C ASN A 115 -14.43 15.88 14.45
N LYS A 116 -14.04 14.61 14.39
CA LYS A 116 -12.77 14.11 14.96
C LYS A 116 -11.57 14.83 14.29
N MET A 117 -10.63 15.31 15.09
CA MET A 117 -9.41 15.98 14.66
C MET A 117 -8.17 15.25 15.14
N ILE A 118 -7.10 15.34 14.34
CA ILE A 118 -5.74 14.95 14.70
C ILE A 118 -4.86 16.16 14.44
N ASN A 119 -4.34 16.79 15.50
CA ASN A 119 -3.64 18.06 15.43
C ASN A 119 -4.44 19.10 14.61
N GLU A 120 -3.87 19.66 13.53
CA GLU A 120 -4.52 20.60 12.62
C GLU A 120 -5.48 19.97 11.61
N TYR A 121 -5.52 18.64 11.51
CA TYR A 121 -6.23 17.89 10.48
C TYR A 121 -7.63 17.51 10.95
N ILE A 122 -8.66 17.99 10.24
CA ILE A 122 -10.07 17.68 10.51
C ILE A 122 -10.46 16.49 9.65
N ARG A 123 -10.92 15.40 10.28
CA ARG A 123 -11.34 14.18 9.57
C ARG A 123 -12.62 14.42 8.80
N GLU A 124 -12.64 13.99 7.54
CA GLU A 124 -13.86 14.00 6.72
C GLU A 124 -14.45 12.59 6.64
N TYR A 125 -13.89 11.71 5.80
CA TYR A 125 -14.42 10.36 5.61
C TYR A 125 -13.32 9.34 5.30
N LYS A 126 -13.61 8.05 5.54
CA LYS A 126 -12.72 6.94 5.19
C LYS A 126 -12.64 6.82 3.67
N ILE A 127 -11.43 6.77 3.11
CA ILE A 127 -11.19 6.61 1.67
C ILE A 127 -10.67 5.22 1.30
N GLY A 128 -10.08 4.49 2.25
CA GLY A 128 -9.60 3.14 2.00
C GLY A 128 -9.06 2.43 3.24
N SER A 129 -8.53 1.24 3.01
CA SER A 129 -7.68 0.50 3.94
C SER A 129 -6.41 0.16 3.16
N GLY A 130 -5.23 0.48 3.71
CA GLY A 130 -3.96 -0.02 3.20
C GLY A 130 -3.59 -1.34 3.86
N SER A 131 -2.41 -1.88 3.54
CA SER A 131 -1.92 -3.19 4.00
C SER A 131 -1.98 -3.40 5.51
N TYR A 132 -1.75 -2.35 6.30
CA TYR A 132 -1.62 -2.43 7.76
C TYR A 132 -2.46 -1.41 8.52
N GLY A 133 -3.29 -0.63 7.83
CA GLY A 133 -3.91 0.55 8.44
C GLY A 133 -5.06 1.14 7.65
N LYS A 134 -5.83 2.03 8.29
CA LYS A 134 -6.97 2.71 7.66
C LYS A 134 -6.51 4.02 7.03
N VAL A 135 -7.05 4.34 5.86
CA VAL A 135 -6.79 5.61 5.17
C VAL A 135 -8.07 6.44 5.16
N ALA A 136 -7.98 7.68 5.64
CA ALA A 136 -9.09 8.63 5.63
C ALA A 136 -8.64 9.98 5.04
N LEU A 137 -9.61 10.68 4.44
CA LEU A 137 -9.45 12.04 3.97
C LEU A 137 -9.55 12.99 5.16
N TYR A 138 -8.62 13.93 5.22
CA TYR A 138 -8.62 15.03 6.17
C TYR A 138 -8.44 16.35 5.44
N ARG A 139 -8.98 17.41 6.03
CA ARG A 139 -8.74 18.78 5.59
C ARG A 139 -7.96 19.52 6.66
N SER A 140 -6.86 20.15 6.29
CA SER A 140 -6.08 20.96 7.22
C SER A 140 -6.79 22.28 7.51
N SER A 141 -6.89 22.62 8.80
CA SER A 141 -7.42 23.90 9.26
C SER A 141 -6.47 25.09 8.99
N VAL A 142 -5.20 24.83 8.66
CA VAL A 142 -4.18 25.86 8.45
C VAL A 142 -4.18 26.36 7.01
N ASP A 143 -4.17 25.44 6.03
CA ASP A 143 -4.05 25.79 4.60
C ASP A 143 -5.31 25.45 3.78
N GLY A 144 -6.31 24.80 4.38
CA GLY A 144 -7.54 24.39 3.73
C GLY A 144 -7.38 23.25 2.73
N LYS A 145 -6.19 22.65 2.59
CA LYS A 145 -5.93 21.56 1.65
C LYS A 145 -6.36 20.20 2.20
N HIS A 146 -6.63 19.28 1.28
CA HIS A 146 -6.95 17.90 1.60
C HIS A 146 -5.69 17.04 1.65
N TYR A 147 -5.67 16.10 2.60
CA TYR A 147 -4.60 15.16 2.85
C TYR A 147 -5.17 13.76 3.07
N ALA A 148 -4.45 12.74 2.62
CA ALA A 148 -4.75 11.35 2.94
C ALA A 148 -3.92 10.94 4.17
N ILE A 149 -4.58 10.60 5.27
CA ILE A 149 -3.87 10.16 6.48
C ILE A 149 -4.06 8.66 6.65
N LYS A 150 -2.94 7.92 6.63
CA LYS A 150 -2.86 6.50 6.94
C LYS A 150 -2.56 6.34 8.43
N ALA A 151 -3.47 5.68 9.15
CA ALA A 151 -3.40 5.49 10.59
C ALA A 151 -3.11 4.02 10.94
N PHE A 152 -2.21 3.81 11.90
CA PHE A 152 -1.71 2.51 12.31
C PHE A 152 -1.69 2.36 13.84
N HIS A 153 -1.73 1.12 14.32
CA HIS A 153 -1.60 0.76 15.73
C HIS A 153 -0.25 0.08 15.99
N LYS A 154 0.69 0.78 16.64
CA LYS A 154 2.07 0.32 16.85
C LYS A 154 2.12 -1.02 17.55
N SER A 155 1.36 -1.19 18.63
CA SER A 155 1.31 -2.43 19.43
C SER A 155 0.85 -3.64 18.62
N HIS A 156 -0.10 -3.45 17.69
CA HIS A 156 -0.55 -4.51 16.79
C HIS A 156 0.53 -4.84 15.75
N LEU A 157 1.11 -3.83 15.10
CA LEU A 157 2.12 -4.02 14.06
C LEU A 157 3.44 -4.60 14.57
N LEU A 158 3.80 -4.35 15.84
CA LEU A 158 4.96 -4.96 16.48
C LEU A 158 4.78 -6.45 16.76
N LYS A 159 3.52 -6.93 16.89
CA LYS A 159 3.19 -8.34 17.12
C LYS A 159 3.07 -9.12 15.81
N LEU A 160 2.60 -8.46 14.74
CA LEU A 160 2.40 -9.09 13.43
C LEU A 160 3.74 -9.35 12.73
N ARG A 161 4.16 -10.62 12.65
CA ARG A 161 5.41 -11.05 11.99
C ARG A 161 5.18 -11.24 10.49
N VAL A 162 6.06 -10.65 9.67
CA VAL A 162 6.05 -10.81 8.20
C VAL A 162 7.21 -11.68 7.71
N ALA A 163 8.23 -11.86 8.55
CA ALA A 163 9.33 -12.80 8.37
C ALA A 163 9.93 -13.14 9.75
N PRO A 164 10.81 -14.15 9.87
CA PRO A 164 11.35 -14.59 11.16
C PRO A 164 11.99 -13.48 12.02
N SER A 165 12.47 -12.41 11.38
CA SER A 165 13.12 -11.27 12.06
C SER A 165 12.52 -9.91 11.72
N GLU A 166 11.33 -9.87 11.10
CA GLU A 166 10.67 -8.63 10.67
C GLU A 166 9.20 -8.62 11.07
N THR A 167 8.68 -7.42 11.31
CA THR A 167 7.28 -7.19 11.69
C THR A 167 6.60 -6.27 10.68
N ALA A 168 5.29 -6.20 10.69
CA ALA A 168 4.56 -5.22 9.89
C ALA A 168 5.01 -3.78 10.23
N MET A 169 5.41 -3.52 11.47
CA MET A 169 5.98 -2.22 11.86
C MET A 169 7.30 -1.92 11.13
N THR A 170 8.16 -2.92 10.91
CA THR A 170 9.40 -2.71 10.15
C THR A 170 9.12 -2.33 8.69
N ASP A 171 8.07 -2.89 8.08
CA ASP A 171 7.66 -2.50 6.73
C ASP A 171 7.12 -1.06 6.69
N VAL A 172 6.30 -0.65 7.66
CA VAL A 172 5.79 0.73 7.75
C VAL A 172 6.92 1.74 7.94
N LEU A 173 7.90 1.43 8.79
CA LEU A 173 9.06 2.30 8.97
C LEU A 173 9.92 2.38 7.72
N ARG A 174 10.07 1.28 6.96
CA ARG A 174 10.74 1.28 5.66
C ARG A 174 9.99 2.15 4.64
N GLU A 175 8.66 2.03 4.57
CA GLU A 175 7.78 2.85 3.73
C GLU A 175 8.03 4.34 4.01
N VAL A 176 7.96 4.73 5.29
CA VAL A 176 8.24 6.10 5.74
C VAL A 176 9.63 6.55 5.31
N PHE A 177 10.64 5.70 5.49
CA PHE A 177 12.01 6.08 5.23
C PHE A 177 12.30 6.29 3.74
N ILE A 178 11.76 5.40 2.90
CA ILE A 178 11.78 5.56 1.43
C ILE A 178 11.12 6.88 1.05
N MET A 179 9.91 7.15 1.55
CA MET A 179 9.16 8.35 1.19
C MET A 179 9.84 9.64 1.68
N LYS A 180 10.58 9.60 2.80
CA LYS A 180 11.42 10.71 3.27
C LYS A 180 12.62 11.00 2.35
N MET A 181 12.98 10.11 1.43
CA MET A 181 14.12 10.31 0.52
C MET A 181 13.73 10.80 -0.88
N VAL A 182 12.48 10.55 -1.30
CA VAL A 182 12.04 10.79 -2.68
C VAL A 182 11.03 11.93 -2.76
N GLU A 183 11.14 12.77 -3.80
CA GLU A 183 10.14 13.77 -4.17
C GLU A 183 10.12 13.92 -5.69
N HIS A 184 8.97 13.64 -6.32
CA HIS A 184 8.82 13.68 -7.78
C HIS A 184 7.36 13.97 -8.16
N PRO A 185 7.08 14.72 -9.25
CA PRO A 185 5.71 15.05 -9.67
C PRO A 185 4.80 13.84 -9.89
N ASN A 186 5.35 12.69 -10.28
CA ASN A 186 4.64 11.42 -10.50
C ASN A 186 4.76 10.42 -9.33
N ILE A 187 5.09 10.89 -8.13
CA ILE A 187 5.09 10.10 -6.90
C ILE A 187 4.21 10.82 -5.87
N VAL A 188 3.45 10.05 -5.08
CA VAL A 188 2.68 10.57 -3.95
C VAL A 188 3.63 11.03 -2.85
N ASN A 189 3.49 12.27 -2.43
CA ASN A 189 4.37 12.91 -1.47
C ASN A 189 3.97 12.63 -0.02
N LEU A 190 4.95 12.26 0.81
CA LEU A 190 4.82 12.26 2.26
C LEU A 190 5.04 13.69 2.77
N ILE A 191 4.09 14.19 3.55
CA ILE A 191 4.04 15.56 4.06
C ILE A 191 4.50 15.60 5.51
N GLU A 192 3.95 14.72 6.33
CA GLU A 192 4.22 14.67 7.76
C GLU A 192 4.14 13.24 8.30
N VAL A 193 5.00 12.94 9.28
CA VAL A 193 4.93 11.73 10.11
C VAL A 193 4.60 12.17 11.54
N ILE A 194 3.52 11.63 12.09
CA ILE A 194 3.12 11.88 13.48
C ILE A 194 3.35 10.58 14.26
N ASP A 195 4.40 10.59 15.09
CA ASP A 195 4.80 9.47 15.94
C ASP A 195 5.04 9.97 17.35
N ASP A 196 4.00 9.88 18.17
CA ASP A 196 4.05 10.19 19.59
C ASP A 196 4.49 8.95 20.37
N PRO A 197 5.64 8.98 21.08
CA PRO A 197 6.11 7.84 21.88
C PRO A 197 5.13 7.40 22.97
N GLU A 198 4.26 8.29 23.44
CA GLU A 198 3.26 8.03 24.48
C GLU A 198 1.94 7.50 23.91
N SER A 199 1.74 7.52 22.59
CA SER A 199 0.54 7.01 21.92
C SER A 199 0.80 5.67 21.24
N ASP A 200 -0.22 4.81 21.17
CA ASP A 200 -0.20 3.62 20.32
C ASP A 200 -0.41 3.96 18.82
N ASN A 201 -0.95 5.14 18.52
CA ASN A 201 -1.26 5.51 17.15
C ASN A 201 -0.03 6.07 16.43
N PHE A 202 0.15 5.67 15.18
CA PHE A 202 1.15 6.20 14.26
C PHE A 202 0.44 6.70 13.00
N TYR A 203 0.84 7.86 12.47
CA TYR A 203 0.18 8.46 11.31
C TYR A 203 1.18 8.90 10.23
N MET A 204 0.82 8.61 8.98
CA MET A 204 1.46 9.17 7.80
C MET A 204 0.49 10.12 7.11
N VAL A 205 0.86 11.39 6.99
CA VAL A 205 0.11 12.42 6.27
C VAL A 205 0.67 12.51 4.85
N LEU A 206 -0.13 12.11 3.87
CA LEU A 206 0.21 12.07 2.46
C LEU A 206 -0.54 13.16 1.71
N GLU A 207 0.01 13.64 0.59
CA GLU A 207 -0.77 14.44 -0.34
C GLU A 207 -2.01 13.65 -0.80
N TYR A 208 -3.16 14.32 -0.89
CA TYR A 208 -4.36 13.71 -1.42
C TYR A 208 -4.40 13.80 -2.94
N VAL A 209 -4.71 12.69 -3.60
CA VAL A 209 -4.95 12.61 -5.04
C VAL A 209 -6.38 12.10 -5.25
N GLU A 210 -7.16 12.82 -6.06
CA GLU A 210 -8.62 12.70 -6.06
C GLU A 210 -9.14 11.45 -6.78
N GLY A 211 -8.45 11.04 -7.84
CA GLY A 211 -8.87 9.98 -8.73
C GLY A 211 -7.98 8.75 -8.67
N LYS A 212 -8.52 7.67 -9.22
CA LYS A 212 -7.78 6.46 -9.62
C LYS A 212 -8.43 5.90 -10.87
N TRP A 213 -7.66 5.19 -11.69
CA TRP A 213 -8.25 4.38 -12.76
C TRP A 213 -8.68 3.03 -12.19
N VAL A 214 -9.86 2.56 -12.57
CA VAL A 214 -10.39 1.26 -12.14
C VAL A 214 -10.66 0.43 -13.38
N CYS A 215 -10.05 -0.75 -13.43
CA CYS A 215 -10.37 -1.75 -14.43
C CYS A 215 -11.65 -2.49 -14.02
N GLU A 216 -12.78 -2.18 -14.66
CA GLU A 216 -14.01 -2.96 -14.50
C GLU A 216 -13.90 -4.24 -15.36
N GLY A 217 -13.18 -5.25 -14.88
CA GLY A 217 -12.92 -6.53 -15.57
C GLY A 217 -14.15 -7.42 -15.85
N SER A 218 -15.34 -6.83 -15.97
CA SER A 218 -16.61 -7.52 -16.28
C SER A 218 -17.51 -6.77 -17.28
N GLY A 219 -17.04 -5.67 -17.87
CA GLY A 219 -17.76 -4.87 -18.87
C GLY A 219 -17.18 -4.97 -20.29
N PRO A 220 -17.90 -4.53 -21.33
CA PRO A 220 -17.36 -4.45 -22.69
C PRO A 220 -16.14 -3.53 -22.72
N ALA A 221 -15.13 -3.87 -23.54
CA ALA A 221 -13.79 -3.24 -23.65
C ALA A 221 -13.76 -1.75 -23.27
N CYS A 222 -13.61 -1.47 -21.98
CA CYS A 222 -13.55 -0.13 -21.41
C CYS A 222 -12.10 0.27 -21.19
N GLY A 223 -11.24 -0.12 -22.14
CA GLY A 223 -9.85 0.31 -22.19
C GLY A 223 -9.77 1.83 -22.31
N LEU A 224 -8.81 2.42 -21.63
CA LEU A 224 -8.36 3.77 -21.89
C LEU A 224 -7.97 3.86 -23.38
N GLY A 225 -8.52 4.84 -24.09
CA GLY A 225 -8.06 5.16 -25.43
C GLY A 225 -6.54 5.36 -25.45
N GLU A 226 -5.89 4.94 -26.54
CA GLU A 226 -4.42 4.88 -26.66
C GLU A 226 -3.75 6.21 -26.26
N GLU A 227 -4.37 7.34 -26.57
CA GLU A 227 -3.85 8.65 -26.20
C GLU A 227 -3.75 8.85 -24.68
N THR A 228 -4.80 8.48 -23.94
CA THR A 228 -4.81 8.58 -22.47
C THR A 228 -3.85 7.55 -21.86
N ALA A 229 -3.87 6.31 -22.35
CA ALA A 229 -2.94 5.27 -21.90
C ALA A 229 -1.48 5.69 -22.12
N ARG A 230 -1.15 6.32 -23.25
CA ARG A 230 0.20 6.84 -23.53
C ARG A 230 0.62 7.95 -22.56
N ARG A 231 -0.30 8.88 -22.22
CA ARG A 231 -0.01 9.93 -21.23
C ARG A 231 0.26 9.33 -19.85
N TYR A 232 -0.59 8.39 -19.42
CA TYR A 232 -0.43 7.72 -18.13
C TYR A 232 0.86 6.90 -18.08
N LEU A 233 1.16 6.14 -19.13
CA LEU A 233 2.40 5.38 -19.25
C LEU A 233 3.63 6.27 -19.11
N ARG A 234 3.65 7.43 -19.77
CA ARG A 234 4.76 8.38 -19.67
C ARG A 234 4.97 8.83 -18.22
N ASP A 235 3.89 9.17 -17.52
CA ASP A 235 3.93 9.63 -16.14
C ASP A 235 4.39 8.52 -15.17
N ILE A 236 3.89 7.29 -15.37
CA ILE A 236 4.31 6.09 -14.62
C ILE A 236 5.81 5.83 -14.83
N VAL A 237 6.26 5.78 -16.09
CA VAL A 237 7.67 5.54 -16.43
C VAL A 237 8.56 6.65 -15.88
N SER A 238 8.11 7.91 -15.88
CA SER A 238 8.85 9.03 -15.29
C SER A 238 9.06 8.83 -13.78
N GLY A 239 7.99 8.50 -13.04
CA GLY A 239 8.08 8.24 -11.60
C GLY A 239 8.93 7.01 -11.28
N LEU A 240 8.77 5.93 -12.05
CA LEU A 240 9.48 4.69 -11.83
C LEU A 240 10.98 4.80 -12.17
N THR A 241 11.31 5.50 -13.27
CA THR A 241 12.71 5.79 -13.63
C THR A 241 13.39 6.58 -12.52
N TYR A 242 12.68 7.55 -11.92
CA TYR A 242 13.17 8.29 -10.77
C TYR A 242 13.44 7.35 -9.58
N LEU A 243 12.51 6.47 -9.20
CA LEU A 243 12.72 5.50 -8.11
C LEU A 243 13.92 4.59 -8.38
N HIS A 244 14.01 4.04 -9.59
CA HIS A 244 15.09 3.13 -10.00
C HIS A 244 16.47 3.80 -10.03
N ALA A 245 16.53 5.09 -10.37
CA ALA A 245 17.76 5.89 -10.29
C ALA A 245 18.22 6.11 -8.84
N HIS A 246 17.28 6.09 -7.89
CA HIS A 246 17.56 6.11 -6.44
C HIS A 246 17.65 4.72 -5.85
N ASN A 247 17.76 3.68 -6.68
CA ASN A 247 17.86 2.28 -6.26
C ASN A 247 16.76 1.90 -5.25
N ILE A 248 15.53 2.31 -5.58
CA ILE A 248 14.30 1.91 -4.92
C ILE A 248 13.50 1.11 -5.93
N VAL A 249 13.12 -0.10 -5.56
CA VAL A 249 12.19 -0.94 -6.31
C VAL A 249 10.81 -0.78 -5.68
N HIS A 250 9.80 -0.48 -6.50
CA HIS A 250 8.46 -0.24 -5.99
C HIS A 250 7.80 -1.56 -5.54
N GLY A 251 7.85 -2.59 -6.36
CA GLY A 251 7.43 -3.96 -6.04
C GLY A 251 5.93 -4.26 -6.21
N ASP A 252 5.08 -3.25 -6.29
CA ASP A 252 3.62 -3.43 -6.49
C ASP A 252 3.02 -2.38 -7.44
N ILE A 253 3.62 -2.23 -8.63
CA ILE A 253 3.05 -1.36 -9.67
C ILE A 253 1.78 -2.01 -10.24
N LYS A 254 0.64 -1.37 -10.01
CA LYS A 254 -0.68 -1.81 -10.48
C LYS A 254 -1.67 -0.65 -10.50
N PRO A 255 -2.80 -0.75 -11.22
CA PRO A 255 -3.84 0.27 -11.29
C PRO A 255 -4.25 0.89 -9.94
N ASP A 256 -4.43 0.07 -8.89
CA ASP A 256 -4.85 0.56 -7.57
C ASP A 256 -3.84 1.51 -6.91
N ASN A 257 -2.55 1.36 -7.24
CA ASN A 257 -1.45 2.17 -6.70
C ASN A 257 -1.10 3.35 -7.62
N LEU A 258 -1.86 3.56 -8.70
CA LEU A 258 -1.68 4.65 -9.66
C LEU A 258 -2.82 5.65 -9.53
N LEU A 259 -2.58 6.68 -8.72
CA LEU A 259 -3.55 7.73 -8.47
C LEU A 259 -3.49 8.79 -9.56
N ILE A 260 -4.63 9.42 -9.84
CA ILE A 260 -4.79 10.37 -10.94
C ILE A 260 -5.30 11.67 -10.37
N THR A 261 -4.52 12.73 -10.52
CA THR A 261 -4.92 14.08 -10.14
C THR A 261 -6.06 14.59 -11.02
N HIS A 262 -6.81 15.59 -10.56
CA HIS A 262 -7.85 16.22 -11.38
C HIS A 262 -7.34 16.80 -12.72
N HIS A 263 -6.04 17.07 -12.86
CA HIS A 263 -5.41 17.51 -14.10
C HIS A 263 -5.00 16.36 -15.04
N GLY A 264 -5.21 15.11 -14.64
CA GLY A 264 -4.85 13.92 -15.45
C GLY A 264 -3.38 13.50 -15.33
N THR A 265 -2.65 14.00 -14.34
CA THR A 265 -1.29 13.54 -14.01
C THR A 265 -1.35 12.30 -13.14
N VAL A 266 -0.58 11.25 -13.48
CA VAL A 266 -0.47 10.02 -12.67
C VAL A 266 0.58 10.19 -11.58
N LYS A 267 0.27 9.70 -10.37
CA LYS A 267 1.17 9.61 -9.21
C LYS A 267 1.20 8.18 -8.69
N ILE A 268 2.41 7.63 -8.55
CA ILE A 268 2.66 6.33 -7.94
C ILE A 268 2.54 6.47 -6.42
N GLY A 269 1.69 5.66 -5.79
CA GLY A 269 1.51 5.61 -4.34
C GLY A 269 1.68 4.18 -3.79
N ASP A 270 1.53 4.07 -2.47
CA ASP A 270 1.68 2.83 -1.68
C ASP A 270 3.06 2.14 -1.82
N PHE A 271 3.97 2.54 -0.93
CA PHE A 271 5.33 2.01 -0.87
C PHE A 271 5.47 0.87 0.16
N SER A 272 4.36 0.27 0.61
CA SER A 272 4.36 -0.67 1.75
C SER A 272 5.18 -1.93 1.53
N VAL A 273 5.42 -2.32 0.28
CA VAL A 273 6.27 -3.48 -0.09
C VAL A 273 7.55 -3.07 -0.82
N SER A 274 7.81 -1.77 -0.96
CA SER A 274 8.97 -1.25 -1.66
C SER A 274 10.26 -1.56 -0.90
N GLN A 275 11.34 -1.71 -1.66
CA GLN A 275 12.65 -2.07 -1.11
C GLN A 275 13.73 -1.14 -1.68
N ALA A 276 14.66 -0.76 -0.80
CA ALA A 276 15.91 -0.14 -1.23
C ALA A 276 16.92 -1.24 -1.55
N VAL A 277 17.56 -1.14 -2.71
CA VAL A 277 18.58 -2.07 -3.20
C VAL A 277 19.96 -1.39 -3.23
N GLU A 278 21.02 -2.19 -3.15
CA GLU A 278 22.38 -1.66 -3.26
C GLU A 278 22.69 -1.24 -4.70
N ASP A 279 23.58 -0.26 -4.88
CA ASP A 279 23.85 0.36 -6.18
C ASP A 279 24.37 -0.61 -7.26
N ASN A 280 24.82 -1.81 -6.86
CA ASN A 280 25.33 -2.87 -7.75
C ASN A 280 24.64 -4.24 -7.56
N LYS A 281 23.58 -4.34 -6.76
CA LYS A 281 22.85 -5.59 -6.52
C LYS A 281 21.35 -5.33 -6.54
N ASP A 282 20.71 -5.63 -7.67
CA ASP A 282 19.25 -5.57 -7.85
C ASP A 282 18.60 -6.92 -7.55
N GLU A 283 19.16 -7.72 -6.64
CA GLU A 283 18.67 -9.06 -6.33
C GLU A 283 17.74 -9.05 -5.11
N LEU A 284 16.46 -9.28 -5.36
CA LEU A 284 15.43 -9.41 -4.33
C LEU A 284 15.04 -10.88 -4.14
N ARG A 285 14.67 -11.24 -2.90
CA ARG A 285 14.31 -12.63 -2.51
C ARG A 285 12.83 -12.83 -2.17
N ARG A 286 12.10 -11.77 -1.84
CA ARG A 286 10.66 -11.83 -1.55
C ARG A 286 9.89 -11.09 -2.63
N SER A 287 8.75 -11.65 -3.01
CA SER A 287 7.78 -11.03 -3.92
C SER A 287 6.45 -10.87 -3.17
N PRO A 288 6.21 -9.77 -2.43
CA PRO A 288 4.95 -9.50 -1.76
C PRO A 288 3.98 -8.70 -2.67
N GLY A 289 4.06 -8.92 -3.98
CA GLY A 289 3.25 -8.21 -4.98
C GLY A 289 1.95 -8.93 -5.33
N THR A 290 1.08 -8.22 -6.06
CA THR A 290 -0.19 -8.79 -6.55
C THR A 290 0.07 -9.82 -7.67
N PRO A 291 -0.38 -11.09 -7.53
CA PRO A 291 0.03 -12.20 -8.41
C PRO A 291 -0.06 -11.97 -9.92
N VAL A 292 -1.11 -11.28 -10.39
CA VAL A 292 -1.32 -11.03 -11.83
C VAL A 292 -0.30 -10.06 -12.44
N PHE A 293 0.41 -9.29 -11.61
CA PHE A 293 1.48 -8.38 -12.00
C PHE A 293 2.88 -8.94 -11.73
N THR A 294 2.97 -10.13 -11.13
CA THR A 294 4.25 -10.74 -10.76
C THR A 294 4.98 -11.21 -12.02
N ALA A 295 6.27 -10.86 -12.09
CA ALA A 295 7.13 -11.28 -13.19
C ALA A 295 7.53 -12.77 -13.05
N PRO A 296 7.62 -13.55 -14.14
CA PRO A 296 7.96 -14.98 -14.10
C PRO A 296 9.24 -15.34 -13.35
N GLU A 297 10.27 -14.50 -13.41
CA GLU A 297 11.51 -14.68 -12.66
C GLU A 297 11.30 -14.58 -11.14
N CYS A 298 10.30 -13.82 -10.68
CA CYS A 298 9.92 -13.77 -9.27
C CYS A 298 9.27 -15.08 -8.80
N ILE A 299 8.69 -15.84 -9.72
CA ILE A 299 8.00 -17.11 -9.44
C ILE A 299 9.00 -18.28 -9.49
N LEU A 300 9.92 -18.25 -10.46
CA LEU A 300 10.86 -19.33 -10.74
C LEU A 300 12.19 -19.22 -9.97
N GLY A 301 12.58 -18.00 -9.62
CA GLY A 301 13.89 -17.69 -9.05
C GLY A 301 13.93 -17.70 -7.52
N LEU A 302 15.09 -18.04 -6.97
CA LEU A 302 15.42 -17.76 -5.56
C LEU A 302 15.73 -16.27 -5.34
N THR A 303 16.25 -15.62 -6.38
CA THR A 303 16.46 -14.17 -6.46
C THR A 303 15.98 -13.67 -7.83
N TYR A 304 15.60 -12.39 -7.90
CA TYR A 304 15.16 -11.75 -9.14
C TYR A 304 15.61 -10.29 -9.22
N GLY A 305 15.67 -9.76 -10.45
CA GLY A 305 15.95 -8.35 -10.74
C GLY A 305 14.77 -7.45 -10.39
N GLY A 306 14.83 -6.72 -9.28
CA GLY A 306 13.70 -5.91 -8.80
C GLY A 306 13.23 -4.84 -9.79
N LYS A 307 14.15 -4.13 -10.44
CA LYS A 307 13.81 -3.09 -11.43
C LYS A 307 13.19 -3.69 -12.70
N ALA A 308 13.65 -4.88 -13.10
CA ALA A 308 13.08 -5.60 -14.23
C ALA A 308 11.64 -6.07 -13.92
N ALA A 309 11.41 -6.56 -12.69
CA ALA A 309 10.08 -6.95 -12.23
C ALA A 309 9.09 -5.77 -12.20
N ASP A 310 9.50 -4.58 -11.75
CA ASP A 310 8.67 -3.37 -11.86
C ASP A 310 8.34 -3.03 -13.33
N THR A 311 9.29 -3.23 -14.25
CA THR A 311 9.09 -2.98 -15.69
C THR A 311 8.06 -3.95 -16.28
N TRP A 312 8.10 -5.22 -15.86
CA TRP A 312 7.07 -6.20 -16.22
C TRP A 312 5.69 -5.77 -15.73
N ALA A 313 5.58 -5.35 -14.46
CA ALA A 313 4.33 -4.89 -13.87
C ALA A 313 3.75 -3.65 -14.59
N VAL A 314 4.60 -2.74 -15.08
CA VAL A 314 4.20 -1.65 -15.99
C VAL A 314 3.60 -2.18 -17.29
N GLY A 315 4.21 -3.20 -17.90
CA GLY A 315 3.69 -3.84 -19.12
C GLY A 315 2.31 -4.46 -18.93
N VAL A 316 2.12 -5.21 -17.83
CA VAL A 316 0.81 -5.77 -17.45
C VAL A 316 -0.21 -4.67 -17.21
N THR A 317 0.19 -3.60 -16.52
CA THR A 317 -0.66 -2.43 -16.26
C THR A 317 -1.08 -1.75 -17.57
N LEU A 318 -0.16 -1.54 -18.51
CA LEU A 318 -0.46 -0.95 -19.81
C LEU A 318 -1.42 -1.82 -20.63
N TYR A 319 -1.22 -3.14 -20.64
CA TYR A 319 -2.12 -4.08 -21.29
C TYR A 319 -3.53 -3.93 -20.73
N CYS A 320 -3.65 -3.90 -19.40
CA CYS A 320 -4.91 -3.70 -18.68
C CYS A 320 -5.56 -2.37 -19.04
N MET A 321 -4.78 -1.28 -19.10
CA MET A 321 -5.26 0.02 -19.51
C MET A 321 -5.81 0.03 -20.93
N ILE A 322 -5.20 -0.67 -21.89
CA ILE A 322 -5.60 -0.64 -23.30
C ILE A 322 -6.76 -1.59 -23.59
N LEU A 323 -6.74 -2.79 -23.01
CA LEU A 323 -7.68 -3.86 -23.36
C LEU A 323 -8.79 -4.07 -22.31
N GLY A 324 -8.64 -3.50 -21.12
CA GLY A 324 -9.62 -3.63 -20.04
C GLY A 324 -9.64 -5.01 -19.38
N GLU A 325 -8.63 -5.85 -19.63
CA GLU A 325 -8.47 -7.18 -19.04
C GLU A 325 -7.01 -7.46 -18.68
N TYR A 326 -6.79 -8.50 -17.88
CA TYR A 326 -5.44 -8.89 -17.47
C TYR A 326 -4.86 -9.95 -18.43
N PRO A 327 -3.61 -9.82 -18.88
CA PRO A 327 -3.02 -10.71 -19.88
C PRO A 327 -2.87 -12.16 -19.40
N PHE A 328 -2.67 -12.37 -18.09
CA PHE A 328 -2.29 -13.67 -17.53
C PHE A 328 -3.26 -14.20 -16.46
N LEU A 329 -4.43 -13.58 -16.29
CA LEU A 329 -5.36 -14.00 -15.23
C LEU A 329 -5.85 -15.43 -15.45
N GLY A 330 -5.62 -16.30 -14.47
CA GLY A 330 -6.09 -17.68 -14.42
C GLY A 330 -7.32 -17.85 -13.53
N ASP A 331 -7.93 -19.05 -13.58
CA ASP A 331 -9.02 -19.41 -12.67
C ASP A 331 -8.52 -19.64 -11.24
N THR A 332 -7.25 -20.05 -11.11
CA THR A 332 -6.53 -20.19 -9.84
C THR A 332 -5.24 -19.35 -9.81
N LEU A 333 -4.66 -19.22 -8.61
CA LEU A 333 -3.35 -18.60 -8.42
C LEU A 333 -2.26 -19.33 -9.23
N GLN A 334 -2.27 -20.66 -9.18
CA GLN A 334 -1.34 -21.50 -9.94
C GLN A 334 -1.51 -21.29 -11.45
N ASP A 335 -2.76 -21.27 -11.94
CA ASP A 335 -3.02 -21.03 -13.36
C ASP A 335 -2.52 -19.66 -13.83
N THR A 336 -2.63 -18.65 -12.96
CA THR A 336 -2.13 -17.29 -13.23
C THR A 336 -0.62 -17.30 -13.40
N TYR A 337 0.10 -17.99 -12.49
CA TYR A 337 1.54 -18.16 -12.57
C TYR A 337 1.96 -18.97 -13.81
N ASP A 338 1.30 -20.09 -14.06
CA ASP A 338 1.61 -20.94 -15.22
C ASP A 338 1.44 -20.17 -16.54
N LYS A 339 0.36 -19.39 -16.68
CA LYS A 339 0.13 -18.53 -17.86
C LYS A 339 1.25 -17.52 -18.08
N SER A 340 1.69 -16.83 -17.01
CA SER A 340 2.79 -15.87 -17.10
C SER A 340 4.12 -16.53 -17.51
N ILE A 341 4.41 -17.72 -16.99
CA ILE A 341 5.65 -18.46 -17.27
C ILE A 341 5.64 -19.02 -18.69
N ILE A 342 4.54 -19.66 -19.10
CA ILE A 342 4.43 -20.31 -20.43
C ILE A 342 4.63 -19.28 -21.54
N LEU A 343 4.02 -18.09 -21.42
CA LEU A 343 4.15 -17.05 -22.44
C LEU A 343 5.53 -16.38 -22.45
N TRP A 344 6.24 -16.35 -21.32
CA TRP A 344 7.63 -15.89 -21.27
C TRP A 344 8.57 -16.81 -22.07
N TYR A 345 8.41 -18.13 -21.94
CA TYR A 345 9.24 -19.11 -22.65
C TYR A 345 8.74 -19.45 -24.06
N SER A 346 7.59 -18.92 -24.46
CA SER A 346 7.08 -19.11 -25.81
C SER A 346 7.89 -18.23 -26.78
N PRO A 347 8.64 -18.79 -27.74
CA PRO A 347 9.24 -17.97 -28.77
C PRO A 347 8.10 -17.28 -29.52
N MET A 348 8.08 -15.93 -29.51
CA MET A 348 7.20 -15.18 -30.41
C MET A 348 7.48 -15.66 -31.84
N ILE A 349 6.54 -16.40 -32.41
CA ILE A 349 6.61 -16.97 -33.76
C ILE A 349 6.44 -15.87 -34.79
#